data_AF-A0A9X3G0S6-F1
#
_entry.id   AF-A0A9X3G0S6-F1
#
_cell.length_a   1.000
_cell.length_b   1.000
_cell.length_c   1.000
_cell.angle_alpha   90.00
_cell.angle_beta   90.00
_cell.angle_gamma   90.00
#
_symmetry.space_group_name_H-M   'P 1'
#
loop_
_entity.id
_entity.type
_entity.pdbx_description
1 polymer ?
#
loop_
_entity_poly.entity_id
_entity_poly.type
_entity_poly.pdbx_seq_one_letter_code
_entity_poly.pdbx_strand_id
1 'polypeptide(L)' 'MSALPPVPPQVAWRTQVRLGRDYYVRVAGNDYSVDPTIIGRMVDISCDLDRVRAH' A
#
# COMPACT_ATOMS: atom_id res chain seq x y z
N MET A 1 -19.13 -16.85 -27.64
CA MET A 1 -18.25 -16.26 -26.60
C MET A 1 -18.08 -14.80 -26.93
N SER A 2 -18.46 -13.88 -26.04
CA SER A 2 -18.21 -12.44 -26.21
C SER A 2 -16.83 -12.12 -25.66
N ALA A 3 -16.07 -11.26 -26.34
CA ALA A 3 -14.77 -10.81 -25.86
C ALA A 3 -14.95 -9.97 -24.59
N LEU A 4 -14.06 -10.16 -23.61
CA LEU A 4 -13.99 -9.31 -22.43
C LEU A 4 -13.44 -7.93 -22.82
N PRO A 5 -13.90 -6.84 -22.16
CA PRO A 5 -13.29 -5.54 -22.33
C PRO A 5 -11.82 -5.60 -21.90
N PRO A 6 -10.91 -4.90 -22.61
CA PRO A 6 -9.50 -4.88 -22.25
C PRO A 6 -9.31 -4.23 -20.88
N VAL A 7 -8.56 -4.90 -20.00
CA VAL A 7 -8.18 -4.38 -18.69
C VAL A 7 -6.67 -4.15 -18.69
N PRO A 8 -6.19 -2.93 -18.33
CA PRO A 8 -4.75 -2.67 -18.26
C PRO A 8 -4.11 -3.54 -17.16
N PRO A 9 -2.83 -3.91 -17.32
CA PRO A 9 -2.11 -4.63 -16.28
C PRO A 9 -2.02 -3.77 -15.01
N GLN A 10 -2.16 -4.41 -13.85
CA GLN A 10 -1.96 -3.73 -12.58
C GLN A 10 -0.46 -3.49 -12.37
N VAL A 11 -0.06 -2.21 -12.46
CA VAL A 11 1.34 -1.77 -12.31
C VAL A 11 1.67 -1.20 -10.93
N ALA A 12 0.65 -0.97 -10.10
CA ALA A 12 0.79 -0.42 -8.76
C ALA A 12 0.15 -1.37 -7.73
N TRP A 13 0.76 -1.44 -6.55
CA TRP A 13 0.23 -2.19 -5.42
C TRP A 13 -0.51 -1.25 -4.49
N ARG A 14 -1.68 -1.71 -4.03
CA ARG A 14 -2.44 -1.03 -2.99
C ARG A 14 -2.77 -2.03 -1.90
N THR A 15 -2.45 -1.70 -0.66
CA THR A 15 -2.84 -2.51 0.49
C THR A 15 -3.33 -1.62 1.60
N GLN A 16 -4.23 -2.14 2.42
CA GLN A 16 -4.73 -1.45 3.59
C GLN A 16 -4.39 -2.27 4.83
N VAL A 17 -3.77 -1.62 5.81
CA VAL A 17 -3.34 -2.27 7.05
C VAL A 17 -3.67 -1.41 8.25
N ARG A 18 -3.91 -2.04 9.40
CA ARG A 18 -3.95 -1.30 10.67
C ARG A 18 -2.52 -1.08 11.15
N LEU A 19 -2.14 0.18 11.38
CA LEU A 19 -0.77 0.51 11.78
C LEU A 19 -0.46 -0.09 13.15
N GLY A 20 0.61 -0.89 13.21
CA GLY A 20 1.14 -1.47 14.44
C GLY A 20 1.78 -0.42 15.36
N ARG A 21 2.07 -0.82 16.60
CA ARG A 21 2.76 0.05 17.58
C ARG A 21 4.22 0.35 17.23
N ASP A 22 4.79 -0.47 16.35
CA ASP A 22 6.12 -0.31 15.78
C ASP A 22 6.17 0.75 14.67
N TYR A 23 5.04 1.38 14.30
CA TYR A 23 4.95 2.49 13.35
C TYR A 23 5.55 2.23 11.96
N TYR A 24 5.78 0.96 11.59
CA TYR A 24 6.30 0.57 10.28
C TYR A 24 5.25 -0.13 9.42
N VAL A 25 5.39 0.02 8.10
CA VAL A 25 4.66 -0.77 7.11
C VAL A 25 5.66 -1.47 6.20
N ARG A 26 5.42 -2.76 5.92
CA ARG A 26 6.28 -3.55 5.05
C ARG A 26 5.76 -3.56 3.62
N VAL A 27 6.59 -3.08 2.68
CA VAL A 27 6.29 -3.07 1.24
C VAL A 27 7.48 -3.66 0.50
N ALA A 28 7.24 -4.69 -0.31
CA ALA A 28 8.26 -5.36 -1.12
C ALA A 28 9.53 -5.77 -0.32
N GLY A 29 9.37 -6.16 0.94
CA GLY A 29 10.47 -6.57 1.82
C GLY A 29 11.16 -5.44 2.60
N ASN A 30 10.79 -4.18 2.37
CA ASN A 30 11.33 -3.01 3.07
C ASN A 30 10.33 -2.46 4.08
N ASP A 31 10.83 -1.92 5.20
CA ASP A 31 10.01 -1.27 6.23
C ASP A 31 10.07 0.25 6.05
N TYR A 32 8.89 0.88 5.99
CA TYR A 32 8.72 2.32 5.88
C TYR A 32 8.06 2.85 7.14
N SER A 33 8.66 3.87 7.74
CA SER A 33 8.07 4.53 8.90
C SER A 33 6.84 5.33 8.48
N VAL A 34 5.84 5.32 9.35
CA VAL A 34 4.62 6.12 9.26
C VAL A 34 4.51 6.97 10.51
N ASP A 35 3.79 8.09 10.44
CA ASP A 35 3.60 8.96 11.60
C ASP A 35 3.01 8.18 12.79
N PRO A 36 3.70 8.10 13.94
CA PRO A 36 3.23 7.33 15.09
C PRO A 36 1.93 7.88 15.70
N THR A 37 1.51 9.12 15.40
CA THR A 37 0.23 9.68 15.85
C THR A 37 -0.99 8.92 15.30
N ILE A 38 -0.80 8.14 14.23
CA ILE A 38 -1.86 7.32 13.62
C ILE A 38 -1.76 5.82 13.96
N ILE A 39 -0.95 5.43 14.95
CA ILE A 39 -0.90 4.05 15.45
C ILE A 39 -2.32 3.55 15.78
N GLY A 40 -2.61 2.32 15.38
CA GLY A 40 -3.91 1.68 15.56
C GLY A 40 -5.00 2.12 14.57
N ARG A 41 -4.71 3.09 13.67
CA ARG A 41 -5.62 3.48 12.58
C ARG A 41 -5.39 2.65 11.32
N MET A 42 -6.36 2.66 10.42
CA MET A 42 -6.18 2.10 9.08
C MET A 42 -5.32 3.06 8.26
N VAL A 43 -4.37 2.49 7.52
CA VAL A 43 -3.47 3.19 6.61
C VAL A 43 -3.63 2.59 5.22
N ASP A 44 -3.85 3.45 4.23
CA ASP A 44 -3.86 3.06 2.82
C ASP A 44 -2.47 3.26 2.23
N ILE A 45 -1.89 2.16 1.76
CA ILE A 45 -0.55 2.14 1.18
C ILE A 45 -0.70 2.00 -0.32
N SER A 46 -0.09 2.92 -1.08
CA SER A 46 0.07 2.80 -2.52
C SER A 46 1.55 2.77 -2.88
N CYS A 47 1.95 1.80 -3.69
CA CYS A 47 3.31 1.59 -4.14
C CYS A 47 3.36 1.45 -5.65
N ASP A 48 4.25 2.21 -6.28
CA ASP A 48 4.64 2.09 -7.67
C ASP A 48 6.16 1.81 -7.76
N LEU A 49 6.72 1.76 -8.97
CA LEU A 49 8.15 1.48 -9.15
C LEU A 49 9.07 2.55 -8.55
N ASP A 50 8.56 3.76 -8.34
CA ASP A 50 9.37 4.92 -7.92
C ASP A 50 9.11 5.32 -6.47
N ARG A 51 7.90 5.08 -5.95
CA ARG A 51 7.43 5.66 -4.69
C ARG A 51 6.51 4.76 -3.90
N VAL A 52 6.64 4.87 -2.58
CA VAL A 52 5.68 4.38 -1.58
C VAL A 52 4.99 5.58 -0.93
N ARG A 53 3.66 5.55 -0.83
CA ARG A 53 2.84 6.56 -0.15
C ARG A 53 1.94 5.87 0.87
N ALA A 54 1.83 6.46 2.06
CA ALA A 54 0.94 6.04 3.13
C ALA A 54 -0.01 7.20 3.46
N HIS A 55 -1.31 6.91 3.49
CA HIS A 55 -2.39 7.87 3.75
C HIS A 55 -3.26 7.41 4.91
#